data_AF-A0A6A2WEV4-F1
#
_entry.id   AF-A0A6A2WEV4-F1
#
_cell.length_a   1.000
_cell.length_b   1.000
_cell.length_c   1.000
_cell.angle_alpha   90.00
_cell.angle_beta   90.00
_cell.angle_gamma   90.00
#
_symmetry.space_group_name_H-M   'P 1'
#
loop_
_entity.id
_entity.type
_entity.pdbx_description
1 polymer ?
#
loop_
_entity_poly.entity_id
_entity_poly.type
_entity_poly.pdbx_seq_one_letter_code
_entity_poly.pdbx_strand_id
1 'polypeptide(L)'
;MNRLKTKYTRQKFLLNSTQYEGQTLEVNNQSAESSDFQEFGTPWNLLDVLTPCFTRTVSIRRMDQMIDTEEDWNVFLVTANQLDLLIIDASSCLTATNTNPILRDYDIATLKAYTVRLANAGVKYAIIA
;
A
#
# COMPACT_ATOMS: atom_id res chain seq x y z
N MET A 1 -6.75 -6.35 28.71
CA MET A 1 -6.13 -7.47 27.96
C MET A 1 -5.95 -7.17 26.45
N ASN A 2 -5.75 -5.90 26.04
CA ASN A 2 -5.73 -5.51 24.61
C ASN A 2 -4.36 -5.09 24.06
N ARG A 3 -3.35 -4.83 24.89
CA ARG A 3 -2.04 -4.32 24.42
C ARG A 3 -1.17 -5.38 23.72
N LEU A 4 -1.37 -6.66 24.02
CA LEU A 4 -0.61 -7.75 23.41
C LEU A 4 -1.09 -8.06 21.99
N LYS A 5 -2.41 -8.02 21.72
CA LYS A 5 -2.95 -8.22 20.37
C LYS A 5 -2.41 -7.18 19.38
N THR A 6 -2.33 -5.91 19.79
CA THR A 6 -1.82 -4.81 18.95
C THR A 6 -0.32 -4.94 18.65
N LYS A 7 0.45 -5.55 19.57
CA LYS A 7 1.89 -5.74 19.44
C LYS A 7 2.25 -6.79 18.38
N TYR A 8 1.40 -7.81 18.20
CA TYR A 8 1.55 -8.85 17.17
C TYR A 8 0.91 -8.51 15.82
N THR A 9 0.07 -7.47 15.74
CA THR A 9 -0.50 -7.03 14.45
C THR A 9 0.55 -6.38 13.55
N ARG A 10 1.68 -5.93 14.11
CA ARG A 10 2.57 -4.94 13.50
C ARG A 10 4.01 -5.42 13.26
N GLN A 11 4.23 -6.73 13.11
CA GLN A 11 5.54 -7.30 12.79
C GLN A 11 5.47 -8.28 11.60
N LYS A 12 4.34 -8.31 10.88
CA LYS A 12 4.01 -9.42 9.98
C LYS A 12 4.75 -9.39 8.63
N PHE A 13 5.19 -8.21 8.15
CA PHE A 13 5.77 -8.07 6.80
C PHE A 13 7.23 -7.60 6.71
N LEU A 14 7.83 -7.21 7.84
CA LEU A 14 9.23 -6.78 7.89
C LEU A 14 10.21 -7.94 7.72
N LEU A 15 9.73 -9.19 7.73
CA LEU A 15 10.57 -10.38 7.79
C LEU A 15 11.36 -10.68 6.50
N ASN A 16 10.92 -10.18 5.34
CA ASN A 16 11.58 -10.46 4.05
C ASN A 16 12.01 -9.22 3.26
N SER A 17 11.83 -8.02 3.81
CA SER A 17 12.39 -6.80 3.24
C SER A 17 13.37 -6.24 4.28
N THR A 18 14.66 -6.55 4.16
CA THR A 18 15.70 -6.02 5.04
C THR A 18 16.30 -4.71 4.54
N GLN A 19 15.92 -4.27 3.33
CA GLN A 19 16.51 -3.12 2.64
C GLN A 19 15.69 -1.83 2.76
N TYR A 20 14.53 -1.87 3.42
CA TYR A 20 13.59 -0.73 3.49
C TYR A 20 14.06 0.42 4.39
N GLU A 21 14.96 0.16 5.35
CA GLU A 21 15.40 1.19 6.31
C GLU A 21 16.09 2.39 5.64
N GLY A 22 16.80 2.16 4.53
CA GLY A 22 17.47 3.20 3.74
C GLY A 22 16.59 3.88 2.69
N GLN A 23 15.35 3.43 2.49
CA GLN A 23 14.50 3.95 1.43
C GLN A 23 13.90 5.31 1.82
N THR A 24 14.03 6.27 0.91
CA THR A 24 13.30 7.55 0.98
C THR A 24 11.99 7.40 0.22
N LEU A 25 10.88 7.78 0.86
CA LEU A 25 9.57 7.75 0.21
C LEU A 25 9.43 9.02 -0.64
N GLU A 26 9.31 8.84 -1.95
CA GLU A 26 8.92 9.92 -2.85
C GLU A 26 7.39 9.96 -2.90
N VAL A 27 6.82 10.92 -2.17
CA VAL A 27 5.38 11.14 -2.12
C VAL A 27 5.03 12.13 -3.23
N ASN A 28 4.17 11.70 -4.16
CA ASN A 28 3.60 12.60 -5.13
C ASN A 28 2.53 13.43 -4.43
N ASN A 29 2.89 14.65 -4.03
CA ASN A 29 1.96 15.65 -3.47
C ASN A 29 0.93 16.18 -4.48
N GLN A 30 0.67 15.44 -5.56
CA GLN A 30 -0.42 15.80 -6.45
C GLN A 30 -1.72 15.51 -5.70
N SER A 31 -2.55 16.54 -5.58
CA SER A 31 -3.89 16.51 -5.01
C SER A 31 -4.87 15.75 -5.90
N ALA A 32 -4.49 14.56 -6.37
CA ALA A 32 -5.43 13.68 -7.01
C ALA A 32 -6.33 13.17 -5.89
N GLU A 33 -7.59 13.59 -5.89
CA GLU A 33 -8.53 13.12 -4.88
C GLU A 33 -8.63 11.60 -5.05
N SER A 34 -8.49 10.83 -3.98
CA SER A 34 -8.53 9.36 -4.05
C SER A 34 -9.84 8.83 -4.66
N SER A 35 -10.89 9.67 -4.71
CA SER A 35 -12.16 9.46 -5.40
C SER A 35 -12.09 9.42 -6.92
N ASP A 36 -11.03 9.94 -7.53
CA ASP A 36 -10.88 9.97 -9.00
C ASP A 36 -10.52 8.61 -9.58
N PHE A 37 -10.12 7.65 -8.73
CA PHE A 37 -9.68 6.33 -9.13
C PHE A 37 -10.52 5.23 -8.50
N GLN A 38 -10.69 4.14 -9.23
CA GLN A 38 -11.38 2.98 -8.68
C GLN A 38 -10.54 2.29 -7.61
N GLU A 39 -11.21 1.74 -6.59
CA GLU A 39 -10.53 1.05 -5.49
C GLU A 39 -9.95 -0.30 -5.94
N PHE A 40 -8.84 -0.70 -5.32
CA PHE A 40 -8.21 -1.99 -5.53
C PHE A 40 -9.07 -3.13 -4.97
N GLY A 41 -9.30 -4.16 -5.78
CA GLY A 41 -10.14 -5.33 -5.42
C GLY A 41 -11.62 -5.16 -5.73
N THR A 42 -12.05 -4.03 -6.31
CA THR A 42 -13.38 -3.93 -6.92
C THR A 42 -13.42 -4.79 -8.20
N PRO A 43 -14.48 -5.59 -8.43
CA PRO A 43 -14.61 -6.39 -9.65
C PRO A 43 -14.54 -5.52 -10.90
N TRP A 44 -13.98 -6.08 -11.97
CA TRP A 44 -13.89 -5.38 -13.26
C TRP A 44 -15.27 -5.00 -13.76
N ASN A 45 -15.42 -3.72 -14.09
CA ASN A 45 -16.61 -3.19 -14.73
C ASN A 45 -16.37 -2.98 -16.24
N LEU A 46 -17.44 -2.69 -16.97
CA LEU A 46 -17.38 -2.52 -18.42
C LEU A 46 -16.45 -1.35 -18.84
N LEU A 47 -16.29 -0.34 -17.99
CA LEU A 47 -15.41 0.80 -18.24
C LEU A 47 -13.94 0.39 -18.14
N ASP A 48 -13.60 -0.54 -17.24
CA ASP A 48 -12.27 -1.10 -17.15
C ASP A 48 -11.86 -1.75 -18.49
N VAL A 49 -12.75 -2.55 -19.10
CA VAL A 49 -12.49 -3.20 -20.40
C VAL A 49 -12.25 -2.20 -21.55
N LEU A 50 -12.83 -1.00 -21.45
CA LEU A 50 -12.80 0.01 -22.51
C LEU A 50 -11.69 1.07 -22.31
N THR A 51 -11.06 1.11 -21.13
CA THR A 51 -10.06 2.13 -20.81
C THR A 51 -8.66 1.51 -20.88
N PRO A 52 -7.73 2.05 -21.68
CA PRO A 52 -6.39 1.47 -21.85
C PRO A 52 -5.44 1.72 -20.67
N CYS A 53 -5.89 2.42 -19.62
CA CYS A 53 -5.09 2.73 -18.43
C CYS A 53 -5.81 2.23 -17.17
N PHE A 54 -5.37 1.08 -16.65
CA PHE A 54 -5.92 0.47 -15.44
C PHE A 54 -5.18 1.00 -14.22
N THR A 55 -5.68 2.11 -13.68
CA THR A 55 -5.18 2.71 -12.44
C THR A 55 -6.10 2.38 -11.28
N ARG A 56 -5.56 1.89 -10.17
CA ARG A 56 -6.32 1.56 -8.95
C ARG A 56 -5.71 2.18 -7.73
N THR A 57 -6.55 2.60 -6.79
CA THR A 57 -6.10 3.13 -5.49
C THR A 57 -6.31 2.11 -4.38
N VAL A 58 -5.34 1.98 -3.49
CA VAL A 58 -5.42 1.17 -2.27
C VAL A 58 -4.82 1.95 -1.10
N SER A 59 -5.49 1.97 0.05
CA SER A 59 -4.90 2.58 1.23
C SER A 59 -3.86 1.64 1.87
N ILE A 60 -2.83 2.21 2.49
CA ILE A 60 -1.80 1.42 3.19
C ILE A 60 -2.40 0.49 4.25
N ARG A 61 -3.45 0.95 4.95
CA ARG A 61 -4.16 0.16 5.96
C ARG A 61 -4.91 -1.02 5.34
N ARG A 62 -5.50 -0.83 4.16
CA ARG A 62 -6.17 -1.91 3.43
C ARG A 62 -5.15 -2.94 2.94
N MET A 63 -3.98 -2.50 2.46
CA MET A 63 -2.89 -3.43 2.12
C MET A 63 -2.45 -4.26 3.34
N ASP A 64 -2.23 -3.62 4.49
CA ASP A 64 -1.86 -4.30 5.75
C ASP A 64 -2.92 -5.29 6.24
N GLN A 65 -4.21 -5.05 5.95
CA GLN A 65 -5.29 -5.99 6.27
C GLN A 65 -5.41 -7.15 5.27
N MET A 66 -5.11 -6.90 3.99
CA MET A 66 -5.21 -7.90 2.93
C MET A 66 -4.00 -8.83 2.88
N ILE A 67 -2.85 -8.37 3.35
CA ILE A 67 -1.58 -9.04 3.16
C ILE A 67 -1.02 -9.41 4.53
N ASP A 68 -1.30 -10.64 4.97
CA ASP A 68 -0.85 -11.18 6.25
C ASP A 68 0.26 -12.24 6.07
N THR A 69 0.32 -12.89 4.90
CA THR A 69 1.25 -13.97 4.54
C THR A 69 1.93 -13.74 3.19
N GLU A 70 3.01 -14.49 2.92
CA GLU A 70 3.69 -14.43 1.62
C GLU A 70 2.79 -14.93 0.48
N GLU A 71 1.89 -15.87 0.76
CA GLU A 71 0.83 -16.30 -0.14
C GLU A 71 -0.11 -15.16 -0.50
N ASP A 72 -0.58 -14.38 0.49
CA ASP A 72 -1.43 -13.20 0.26
C ASP A 72 -0.70 -12.16 -0.59
N TRP A 73 0.60 -11.97 -0.35
CA TRP A 73 1.43 -11.10 -1.16
C TRP A 73 1.51 -11.56 -2.62
N ASN A 74 1.70 -12.85 -2.85
CA ASN A 74 1.74 -13.39 -4.21
C ASN A 74 0.39 -13.22 -4.93
N VAL A 75 -0.72 -13.44 -4.23
CA VAL A 75 -2.07 -13.17 -4.76
C VAL A 75 -2.26 -11.69 -5.08
N PHE A 76 -1.84 -10.81 -4.17
CA PHE A 76 -1.86 -9.37 -4.37
C PHE A 76 -1.05 -8.96 -5.62
N LEU A 77 0.16 -9.50 -5.78
CA LEU A 77 1.05 -9.21 -6.91
C LEU A 77 0.47 -9.66 -8.25
N VAL A 78 -0.21 -10.80 -8.32
CA VAL A 78 -0.86 -11.26 -9.57
C VAL A 78 -1.83 -10.20 -10.08
N THR A 79 -2.60 -9.59 -9.17
CA THR A 79 -3.55 -8.53 -9.53
C THR A 79 -2.83 -7.22 -9.82
N ALA A 80 -1.84 -6.84 -8.99
CA ALA A 80 -1.11 -5.58 -9.14
C ALA A 80 -0.31 -5.52 -10.45
N ASN A 81 0.22 -6.64 -10.95
CA ASN A 81 0.94 -6.73 -12.21
C ASN A 81 0.05 -6.53 -13.45
N GLN A 82 -1.26 -6.63 -13.30
CA GLN A 82 -2.22 -6.35 -14.38
C GLN A 82 -2.54 -4.86 -14.49
N LEU A 83 -2.11 -4.04 -13.51
CA LEU A 83 -2.35 -2.61 -13.48
C LEU A 83 -1.23 -1.86 -14.19
N ASP A 84 -1.59 -0.76 -14.85
CA ASP A 84 -0.60 0.18 -15.39
C ASP A 84 0.04 1.03 -14.29
N LEU A 85 -0.75 1.33 -13.25
CA LEU A 85 -0.33 2.10 -12.09
C LEU A 85 -1.15 1.72 -10.85
N LEU A 86 -0.45 1.37 -9.76
CA LEU A 86 -1.04 1.25 -8.43
C LEU A 86 -0.83 2.54 -7.64
N ILE A 87 -1.91 3.19 -7.21
CA ILE A 87 -1.85 4.35 -6.32
C ILE A 87 -2.00 3.86 -4.88
N ILE A 88 -1.01 4.16 -4.04
CA ILE A 88 -1.04 3.86 -2.62
C ILE A 88 -1.43 5.12 -1.86
N ASP A 89 -2.61 5.11 -1.26
CA ASP A 89 -3.07 6.17 -0.39
C ASP A 89 -2.45 6.00 1.01
N ALA A 90 -1.50 6.89 1.31
CA ALA A 90 -0.76 6.98 2.56
C ALA A 90 -1.21 8.18 3.41
N SER A 91 -2.33 8.84 3.08
CA SER A 91 -2.84 10.00 3.81
C SER A 91 -3.02 9.74 5.30
N SER A 92 -3.51 8.55 5.64
CA SER A 92 -3.72 8.14 7.03
C SER A 92 -2.45 8.00 7.87
N CYS A 93 -1.26 7.91 7.28
CA CYS A 93 0.02 7.84 7.99
C CYS A 93 0.92 9.06 7.78
N LEU A 94 0.72 9.82 6.69
CA LEU A 94 1.54 11.00 6.37
C LEU A 94 0.89 12.32 6.80
N THR A 95 -0.42 12.37 7.06
CA THR A 95 -1.08 13.57 7.59
C THR A 95 -0.91 13.71 9.12
N ALA A 96 -0.76 14.95 9.58
CA ALA A 96 -0.48 15.31 10.97
C ALA A 96 -1.62 14.98 11.97
N THR A 97 -2.74 14.41 11.51
CA THR A 97 -3.90 14.02 12.34
C THR A 97 -3.67 12.71 13.10
N ASN A 98 -2.64 11.93 12.75
CA ASN A 98 -2.34 10.68 13.44
C ASN A 98 -1.59 10.96 14.76
N THR A 99 -2.34 11.03 15.87
CA THR A 99 -1.84 11.43 17.19
C THR A 99 -0.94 10.40 17.88
N ASN A 100 -0.84 9.17 17.33
CA ASN A 100 0.00 8.12 17.91
C ASN A 100 1.28 7.88 17.09
N PRO A 101 2.46 8.33 17.57
CA PRO A 101 3.71 8.26 16.83
C PRO A 101 4.16 6.81 16.56
N ILE A 102 3.90 5.88 17.48
CA ILE A 102 4.26 4.47 17.30
C ILE A 102 3.51 3.86 16.10
N LEU A 103 2.22 4.20 15.98
CA LEU A 103 1.42 3.66 14.89
C LEU A 103 1.83 4.26 13.55
N ARG A 104 2.15 5.56 13.54
CA ARG A 104 2.66 6.26 12.37
C ARG A 104 3.98 5.68 11.88
N ASP A 105 4.94 5.48 12.78
CA ASP A 105 6.26 4.95 12.41
C ASP A 105 6.16 3.52 11.86
N TYR A 106 5.23 2.71 12.40
CA TYR A 106 4.90 1.41 11.82
C TYR A 106 4.32 1.53 10.41
N ASP A 107 3.29 2.37 10.23
CA ASP A 107 2.64 2.51 8.92
C ASP A 107 3.66 3.01 7.86
N ILE A 108 4.60 3.88 8.24
CA ILE A 108 5.72 4.32 7.38
C ILE A 108 6.67 3.17 7.06
N ALA A 109 7.07 2.36 8.06
CA ALA A 109 7.93 1.20 7.84
C ALA A 109 7.28 0.18 6.90
N THR A 110 5.99 -0.10 7.10
CA THR A 110 5.18 -0.97 6.23
C THR A 110 5.10 -0.42 4.81
N LEU A 111 4.83 0.87 4.65
CA LEU A 111 4.79 1.52 3.34
C LEU A 111 6.13 1.37 2.61
N LYS A 112 7.25 1.66 3.28
CA LYS A 112 8.59 1.44 2.72
C LYS A 112 8.78 -0.02 2.30
N ALA A 113 8.50 -0.97 3.19
CA ALA A 113 8.65 -2.39 2.89
C ALA A 113 7.85 -2.82 1.65
N TYR A 114 6.59 -2.38 1.51
CA TYR A 114 5.79 -2.65 0.32
C TYR A 114 6.34 -2.00 -0.94
N THR A 115 6.78 -0.75 -0.87
CA THR A 115 7.33 -0.04 -2.05
C THR A 115 8.62 -0.68 -2.56
N VAL A 116 9.50 -1.18 -1.68
CA VAL A 116 10.65 -2.01 -2.09
C VAL A 116 10.19 -3.27 -2.81
N ARG A 117 9.24 -4.01 -2.22
CA ARG A 117 8.79 -5.28 -2.78
C ARG A 117 8.07 -5.09 -4.11
N LEU A 118 7.28 -4.02 -4.27
CA LEU A 118 6.64 -3.63 -5.53
C LEU A 118 7.67 -3.28 -6.60
N ALA A 119 8.69 -2.48 -6.24
CA ALA A 119 9.78 -2.14 -7.15
C ALA A 119 10.55 -3.39 -7.61
N ASN A 120 10.86 -4.31 -6.70
CA ASN A 120 11.52 -5.58 -7.03
C ASN A 120 10.66 -6.49 -7.92
N ALA A 121 9.33 -6.40 -7.79
CA ALA A 121 8.39 -7.12 -8.64
C ALA A 121 8.13 -6.44 -10.00
N GLY A 122 8.65 -5.23 -10.22
CA GLY A 122 8.43 -4.45 -11.44
C GLY A 122 7.05 -3.78 -11.53
N VAL A 123 6.30 -3.72 -10.44
CA VAL A 123 5.00 -3.05 -10.40
C VAL A 123 5.21 -1.53 -10.37
N LYS A 124 4.55 -0.81 -11.28
CA LYS A 124 4.52 0.65 -11.26
C LYS A 124 3.57 1.14 -10.17
N TYR A 125 4.06 2.00 -9.27
CA TYR A 125 3.25 2.58 -8.21
C TYR A 125 3.51 4.07 -8.03
N ALA A 126 2.54 4.75 -7.43
CA ALA A 126 2.64 6.12 -6.95
C ALA A 126 2.10 6.21 -5.52
N ILE A 127 2.61 7.14 -4.72
CA ILE A 127 2.15 7.35 -3.34
C ILE A 127 1.50 8.72 -3.26
N ILE A 128 0.31 8.79 -2.67
CA ILE A 128 -0.40 10.04 -2.35
C ILE A 128 -0.57 10.17 -0.83
N ALA A 129 -0.71 11.39 -0.33
CA ALA A 129 -0.80 11.73 1.10
C ALA A 129 -1.93 12.73 1.38
#